data_AF-A0A853LUG9-F1
#
_entry.id   AF-A0A853LUG9-F1
#
_cell.length_a   1.000
_cell.length_b   1.000
_cell.length_c   1.000
_cell.angle_alpha   90.00
_cell.angle_beta   90.00
_cell.angle_gamma   90.00
#
_symmetry.space_group_name_H-M   'P 1'
#
loop_
_entity.id
_entity.type
_entity.pdbx_description
1 polymer ?
#
loop_
_entity_poly.entity_id
_entity_poly.type
_entity_poly.pdbx_seq_one_letter_code
_entity_poly.pdbx_strand_id
1 'polypeptide(L)'
;MPADNADAPTPCWSDQIAVTVSPAESAVGHRAVTLMFTLAGGADPCTLTGYAGVDSGAGGPLIHAQPTLRGYMGGLPAGVNEPPTVILSISTQGQAIVEGIAVDADGKPCPTYTDLIVNSPDTTNVVTVSATIDACALQVHPITAV
;
A
#
# COMPACT_ATOMS: atom_id res chain seq x y z
N MET A 1 31.48 5.30 -27.99
CA MET A 1 30.21 4.57 -27.85
C MET A 1 29.39 5.34 -26.82
N PRO A 2 28.25 5.95 -27.16
CA PRO A 2 27.36 6.45 -26.12
C PRO A 2 26.85 5.23 -25.33
N ALA A 3 26.73 5.36 -24.02
CA ALA A 3 26.12 4.31 -23.21
C ALA A 3 24.66 4.15 -23.66
N ASP A 4 24.27 2.92 -24.02
CA ASP A 4 22.87 2.56 -24.11
C ASP A 4 22.23 2.90 -22.76
N ASN A 5 21.33 3.87 -22.75
CA ASN A 5 20.36 3.99 -21.68
C ASN A 5 19.50 2.73 -21.76
N ALA A 6 19.94 1.68 -21.08
CA ALA A 6 19.17 0.46 -20.95
C ALA A 6 17.77 0.83 -20.46
N ASP A 7 16.80 0.42 -21.26
CA ASP A 7 15.37 0.65 -21.17
C ASP A 7 14.87 0.45 -19.72
N ALA A 8 14.71 1.54 -18.97
CA ALA A 8 14.12 1.46 -17.65
C ALA A 8 12.63 1.08 -17.84
N PRO A 9 12.12 0.05 -17.13
CA PRO A 9 10.75 -0.41 -17.31
C PRO A 9 9.76 0.75 -17.15
N THR A 10 8.80 0.85 -18.08
CA THR A 10 7.83 1.94 -18.07
C THR A 10 6.95 1.89 -16.82
N PRO A 11 6.37 3.01 -16.38
CA PRO A 11 5.40 3.01 -15.29
C PRO A 11 4.27 2.01 -15.56
N CYS A 12 3.84 1.30 -14.51
CA CYS A 12 2.77 0.33 -14.62
C CYS A 12 1.45 0.98 -15.04
N TRP A 13 0.71 0.31 -15.91
CA TRP A 13 -0.65 0.69 -16.25
C TRP A 13 -1.65 0.02 -15.31
N SER A 14 -2.77 0.69 -15.13
CA SER A 14 -3.88 0.35 -14.24
C SER A 14 -4.33 -1.12 -14.27
N ASP A 15 -4.36 -1.76 -15.44
CA ASP A 15 -4.82 -3.13 -15.68
C ASP A 15 -3.72 -4.19 -15.53
N GLN A 16 -2.47 -3.78 -15.34
CA GLN A 16 -1.32 -4.66 -15.18
C GLN A 16 -1.06 -5.07 -13.73
N ILE A 17 -1.82 -4.55 -12.77
CA ILE A 17 -1.53 -4.72 -11.34
C ILE A 17 -2.68 -5.47 -10.67
N ALA A 18 -2.37 -6.60 -10.06
CA ALA A 18 -3.24 -7.27 -9.10
C ALA A 18 -2.85 -6.86 -7.68
N VAL A 19 -3.84 -6.62 -6.84
CA VAL A 19 -3.66 -6.25 -5.43
C VAL A 19 -4.24 -7.35 -4.55
N THR A 20 -3.46 -7.81 -3.59
CA THR A 20 -3.93 -8.69 -2.51
C THR A 20 -3.57 -8.07 -1.16
N VAL A 21 -4.17 -8.58 -0.09
CA VAL A 21 -4.00 -8.03 1.25
C VAL A 21 -3.76 -9.16 2.26
N SER A 22 -2.82 -8.95 3.16
CA SER A 22 -2.56 -9.87 4.26
C SER A 22 -3.67 -9.79 5.33
N PRO A 23 -3.80 -10.81 6.19
CA PRO A 23 -4.51 -10.65 7.45
C PRO A 23 -3.94 -9.49 8.26
N ALA A 24 -4.78 -8.89 9.12
CA ALA A 24 -4.35 -7.80 9.96
C ALA A 24 -3.44 -8.25 11.10
N GLU A 25 -2.39 -7.47 11.32
CA GLU A 25 -1.48 -7.56 12.44
C GLU A 25 -1.85 -6.51 13.50
N SER A 26 -1.36 -6.69 14.72
CA SER A 26 -1.72 -5.85 15.86
C SER A 26 -0.55 -5.65 16.80
N ALA A 27 -0.27 -4.40 17.15
CA ALA A 27 0.74 -4.08 18.16
C ALA A 27 0.46 -2.73 18.84
N VAL A 28 0.39 -2.73 20.17
CA VAL A 28 0.30 -1.51 21.02
C VAL A 28 -0.76 -0.50 20.53
N GLY A 29 -1.96 -0.98 20.21
CA GLY A 29 -3.05 -0.12 19.73
C GLY A 29 -3.01 0.21 18.24
N HIS A 30 -1.95 -0.18 17.52
CA HIS A 30 -1.89 -0.13 16.07
C HIS A 30 -2.45 -1.41 15.45
N ARG A 31 -2.95 -1.27 14.23
CA ARG A 31 -3.28 -2.36 13.31
C ARG A 31 -2.51 -2.14 12.03
N ALA A 32 -2.15 -3.22 11.36
CA ALA A 32 -1.57 -3.12 10.03
C ALA A 32 -2.11 -4.20 9.12
N VAL A 33 -2.28 -3.86 7.85
CA VAL A 33 -2.38 -4.85 6.78
C VAL A 33 -1.30 -4.55 5.75
N THR A 34 -0.79 -5.60 5.12
CA THR A 34 0.16 -5.46 4.02
C THR A 34 -0.57 -5.64 2.70
N LEU A 35 -0.54 -4.60 1.87
CA LEU A 35 -0.95 -4.67 0.48
C LEU A 35 0.20 -5.24 -0.34
N MET A 36 -0.09 -6.26 -1.14
CA MET A 36 0.86 -6.85 -2.08
C MET A 36 0.42 -6.52 -3.51
N PHE A 37 1.34 -5.95 -4.29
CA PHE A 37 1.16 -5.56 -5.68
C PHE A 37 1.97 -6.50 -6.56
N THR A 38 1.29 -7.17 -7.49
CA THR A 38 1.91 -8.12 -8.41
C THR A 38 1.49 -7.82 -9.83
N LEU A 39 2.31 -8.21 -10.81
CA LEU A 39 1.87 -8.17 -12.21
C LEU A 39 0.67 -9.10 -12.41
N ALA A 40 -0.36 -8.60 -13.07
CA ALA A 40 -1.41 -9.41 -13.63
C ALA A 40 -0.82 -10.35 -14.69
N GLY A 41 -1.34 -11.58 -14.77
CA GLY A 41 -0.75 -12.63 -15.59
C GLY A 41 -0.58 -12.22 -17.06
N GLY A 42 0.68 -12.22 -17.53
CA GLY A 42 1.04 -11.90 -18.92
C GLY A 42 1.42 -10.44 -19.20
N ALA A 43 1.44 -9.56 -18.18
CA ALA A 43 1.95 -8.21 -18.33
C ALA A 43 3.49 -8.17 -18.38
N ASP A 44 4.04 -7.21 -19.12
CA ASP A 44 5.47 -6.92 -19.13
C ASP A 44 5.91 -6.25 -17.82
N PRO A 45 7.20 -6.36 -17.44
CA PRO A 45 7.74 -5.66 -16.28
C PRO A 45 7.52 -4.15 -16.34
N CYS A 46 7.12 -3.57 -15.21
CA CYS A 46 6.79 -2.16 -15.12
C CYS A 46 7.19 -1.59 -13.76
N THR A 47 7.15 -0.26 -13.61
CA THR A 47 7.56 0.43 -12.37
C THR A 47 6.39 1.00 -11.58
N LEU A 48 6.49 0.92 -10.25
CA LEU A 48 5.64 1.62 -9.28
C LEU A 48 6.50 2.45 -8.34
N THR A 49 6.06 3.67 -8.03
CA THR A 49 6.73 4.56 -7.09
C THR A 49 5.71 5.23 -6.18
N GLY A 50 6.12 5.63 -4.98
CA GLY A 50 5.29 6.44 -4.11
C GLY A 50 4.35 5.63 -3.24
N TYR A 51 3.09 6.05 -3.15
CA TYR A 51 2.10 5.56 -2.20
C TYR A 51 0.85 5.09 -2.93
N ALA A 52 0.24 4.01 -2.44
CA ALA A 52 -1.10 3.66 -2.86
C ALA A 52 -2.11 4.67 -2.28
N GLY A 53 -3.14 5.02 -3.04
CA GLY A 53 -4.32 5.65 -2.46
C GLY A 53 -5.11 4.58 -1.71
N VAL A 54 -5.46 4.82 -0.45
CA VAL A 54 -6.22 3.84 0.34
C VAL A 54 -7.32 4.56 1.10
N ASP A 55 -8.54 4.09 0.91
CA ASP A 55 -9.71 4.50 1.68
C ASP A 55 -10.29 3.30 2.43
N SER A 56 -10.88 3.57 3.58
CA SER A 56 -11.63 2.55 4.31
C SER A 56 -12.91 2.16 3.58
N GLY A 57 -13.26 0.88 3.65
CA GLY A 57 -14.49 0.34 3.09
C GLY A 57 -15.70 0.38 4.02
N ALA A 58 -16.51 -0.67 3.98
CA ALA A 58 -17.63 -0.81 4.89
C ALA A 58 -17.17 -1.03 6.34
N GLY A 59 -17.95 -0.54 7.31
CA GLY A 59 -17.71 -0.73 8.75
C GLY A 59 -17.84 0.55 9.60
N GLY A 60 -17.67 1.72 8.97
CA GLY A 60 -17.76 3.01 9.66
C GLY A 60 -17.78 4.18 8.69
N PRO A 61 -17.55 5.42 9.18
CA PRO A 61 -17.31 6.58 8.33
C PRO A 61 -16.12 6.35 7.40
N LEU A 62 -16.13 7.00 6.23
CA LEU A 62 -15.02 6.94 5.29
C LEU A 62 -13.77 7.60 5.89
N ILE A 63 -12.67 6.86 5.92
CA ILE A 63 -11.35 7.33 6.35
C ILE A 63 -10.42 7.24 5.15
N HIS A 64 -9.71 8.35 4.90
CA HIS A 64 -8.68 8.45 3.87
C HIS A 64 -7.30 8.24 4.51
N ALA A 65 -6.53 7.27 4.00
CA ALA A 65 -5.20 7.02 4.51
C ALA A 65 -4.25 8.18 4.17
N GLN A 66 -3.53 8.67 5.18
CA GLN A 66 -2.52 9.70 5.00
C GLN A 66 -1.18 9.09 4.55
N PRO A 67 -0.58 9.57 3.45
CA PRO A 67 0.77 9.16 3.06
C PRO A 67 1.79 9.54 4.14
N THR A 68 2.54 8.56 4.62
CA THR A 68 3.59 8.78 5.62
C THR A 68 4.81 7.92 5.29
N LEU A 69 6.01 8.50 5.34
CA LEU A 69 7.23 7.75 5.02
C LEU A 69 7.43 6.55 5.96
N ARG A 70 7.00 6.69 7.23
CA ARG A 70 7.22 5.76 8.33
C ARG A 70 6.10 5.86 9.35
N GLY A 71 5.83 4.75 10.04
CA GLY A 71 4.86 4.60 11.12
C GLY A 71 5.34 3.58 12.15
N TYR A 72 4.47 3.24 13.09
CA TYR A 72 4.80 2.26 14.12
C TYR A 72 4.96 0.85 13.54
N MET A 73 4.14 0.53 12.55
CA MET A 73 4.04 -0.79 11.93
C MET A 73 4.95 -0.95 10.70
N GLY A 74 5.52 0.15 10.18
CA GLY A 74 6.59 0.02 9.20
C GLY A 74 6.82 1.29 8.37
N GLY A 75 7.03 1.08 7.07
CA GLY A 75 7.47 2.08 6.13
C GLY A 75 8.98 2.05 5.90
N LEU A 76 9.53 3.18 5.45
CA LEU A 76 10.91 3.23 4.98
C LEU A 76 11.93 3.12 6.12
N PRO A 77 13.13 2.57 5.86
CA PRO A 77 14.24 2.59 6.81
C PRO A 77 14.59 4.02 7.28
N ALA A 78 15.20 4.10 8.45
CA ALA A 78 15.74 5.36 8.95
C ALA A 78 16.78 5.93 7.96
N GLY A 79 16.68 7.23 7.68
CA GLY A 79 17.57 7.93 6.75
C GLY A 79 17.13 7.91 5.28
N VAL A 80 16.17 7.06 4.88
CA VAL A 80 15.61 7.04 3.52
C VAL A 80 14.36 7.90 3.45
N ASN A 81 14.44 9.08 2.83
CA ASN A 81 13.36 10.08 2.86
C ASN A 81 12.60 10.22 1.54
N GLU A 82 12.90 9.38 0.56
CA GLU A 82 12.20 9.35 -0.72
C GLU A 82 11.66 7.94 -0.98
N PRO A 83 10.40 7.80 -1.44
CA PRO A 83 9.86 6.54 -1.89
C PRO A 83 10.75 5.92 -2.99
N PRO A 84 11.11 4.62 -2.88
CA PRO A 84 11.86 3.97 -3.94
C PRO A 84 10.98 3.74 -5.18
N THR A 85 11.65 3.41 -6.29
CA THR A 85 10.99 2.83 -7.46
C THR A 85 11.11 1.32 -7.39
N VAL A 86 9.96 0.65 -7.45
CA VAL A 86 9.84 -0.80 -7.43
C VAL A 86 9.58 -1.27 -8.86
N ILE A 87 10.39 -2.23 -9.32
CA ILE A 87 10.14 -2.93 -10.59
C ILE A 87 9.28 -4.14 -10.29
N LEU A 88 8.05 -4.16 -10.77
CA LEU A 88 7.20 -5.34 -10.76
C LEU A 88 7.61 -6.27 -11.91
N SER A 89 7.78 -7.55 -11.62
CA SER A 89 8.13 -8.58 -12.59
C SER A 89 7.52 -9.92 -12.18
N ILE A 90 7.75 -10.96 -12.97
CA ILE A 90 7.34 -12.32 -12.58
C ILE A 90 8.03 -12.82 -11.29
N SER A 91 9.20 -12.25 -10.96
CA SER A 91 10.00 -12.63 -9.79
C SER A 91 10.01 -11.57 -8.69
N THR A 92 9.44 -10.39 -8.92
CA THR A 92 9.53 -9.25 -7.99
C THR A 92 8.16 -8.67 -7.76
N GLN A 93 7.79 -8.53 -6.51
CA GLN A 93 6.52 -7.97 -6.06
C GLN A 93 6.78 -6.67 -5.31
N GLY A 94 5.78 -5.80 -5.28
CA GLY A 94 5.77 -4.61 -4.44
C GLY A 94 4.90 -4.84 -3.22
N GLN A 95 5.21 -4.19 -2.12
CA GLN A 95 4.37 -4.18 -0.94
C GLN A 95 4.26 -2.77 -0.34
N ALA A 96 3.11 -2.47 0.26
CA ALA A 96 2.91 -1.27 1.07
C ALA A 96 2.13 -1.64 2.32
N ILE A 97 2.50 -1.03 3.45
CA ILE A 97 1.80 -1.24 4.72
C ILE A 97 0.76 -0.14 4.89
N VAL A 98 -0.46 -0.55 5.24
CA VAL A 98 -1.54 0.34 5.69
C VAL A 98 -1.65 0.18 7.19
N GLU A 99 -1.41 1.26 7.91
CA GLU A 99 -1.41 1.31 9.36
C GLU A 99 -2.65 2.04 9.88
N GLY A 100 -3.32 1.46 10.86
CA GLY A 100 -4.48 2.03 11.52
C GLY A 100 -4.28 2.17 13.03
N ILE A 101 -5.01 3.10 13.63
CA ILE A 101 -5.09 3.25 15.09
C ILE A 101 -6.40 2.64 15.57
N ALA A 102 -6.34 1.60 16.43
CA ALA A 102 -7.50 0.84 16.89
C ALA A 102 -8.22 1.43 18.11
N VAL A 103 -7.64 2.45 18.75
CA VAL A 103 -8.23 3.14 19.90
C VAL A 103 -8.17 4.65 19.70
N ASP A 104 -9.27 5.35 19.97
CA ASP A 104 -9.32 6.80 19.85
C ASP A 104 -8.63 7.53 21.01
N ALA A 105 -8.65 8.87 20.97
CA ALA A 105 -8.03 9.72 21.99
C ALA A 105 -8.67 9.57 23.39
N ASP A 106 -9.91 9.09 23.47
CA ASP A 106 -10.64 8.82 24.71
C ASP A 106 -10.46 7.35 25.18
N GLY A 107 -9.66 6.56 24.46
CA GLY A 107 -9.40 5.16 24.73
C GLY A 107 -10.55 4.23 24.35
N LYS A 108 -11.47 4.67 23.48
CA LYS A 108 -12.56 3.83 22.97
C LYS A 108 -12.11 3.05 21.73
N PRO A 109 -12.65 1.84 21.52
CA PRO A 109 -12.35 1.07 20.33
C PRO A 109 -12.86 1.79 19.09
N CYS A 110 -12.04 1.77 18.04
CA CYS A 110 -12.40 2.29 16.73
C CYS A 110 -13.34 1.35 15.96
N PRO A 111 -14.03 1.84 14.91
CA PRO A 111 -14.79 0.98 14.01
C PRO A 111 -13.92 -0.11 13.37
N THR A 112 -14.52 -1.27 13.15
CA THR A 112 -13.92 -2.37 12.40
C THR A 112 -14.39 -2.31 10.95
N TYR A 113 -13.45 -2.12 10.03
CA TYR A 113 -13.70 -2.14 8.59
C TYR A 113 -13.53 -3.54 8.03
N THR A 114 -14.28 -3.87 6.98
CA THR A 114 -14.28 -5.21 6.33
C THR A 114 -13.59 -5.25 4.97
N ASP A 115 -13.31 -4.08 4.42
CA ASP A 115 -12.66 -3.92 3.13
C ASP A 115 -11.89 -2.59 3.09
N LEU A 116 -10.97 -2.52 2.13
CA LEU A 116 -10.24 -1.31 1.76
C LEU A 116 -10.44 -1.05 0.27
N ILE A 117 -10.53 0.22 -0.08
CA ILE A 117 -10.60 0.70 -1.46
C ILE A 117 -9.20 1.20 -1.81
N VAL A 118 -8.54 0.53 -2.75
CA VAL A 118 -7.12 0.73 -3.05
C VAL A 118 -6.96 1.22 -4.48
N ASN A 119 -6.27 2.34 -4.64
CA ASN A 119 -5.71 2.80 -5.92
C ASN A 119 -4.21 2.52 -5.92
N SER A 120 -3.72 1.78 -6.91
CA SER A 120 -2.28 1.50 -6.99
C SER A 120 -1.49 2.80 -7.24
N PRO A 121 -0.21 2.87 -6.80
CA PRO A 121 0.60 4.07 -7.02
C PRO A 121 0.68 4.43 -8.50
N ASP A 122 0.60 5.72 -8.82
CA ASP A 122 0.68 6.26 -10.19
C ASP A 122 -0.34 5.69 -11.19
N THR A 123 -1.41 5.04 -10.73
CA THR A 123 -2.50 4.55 -11.57
C THR A 123 -3.85 5.16 -11.21
N THR A 124 -4.87 4.85 -12.01
CA THR A 124 -6.25 5.32 -11.82
C THR A 124 -7.23 4.19 -11.49
N ASN A 125 -6.74 2.95 -11.39
CA ASN A 125 -7.59 1.80 -11.15
C ASN A 125 -7.81 1.58 -9.66
N VAL A 126 -9.08 1.59 -9.29
CA VAL A 126 -9.52 1.43 -7.91
C VAL A 126 -10.09 0.03 -7.74
N VAL A 127 -9.53 -0.72 -6.81
CA VAL A 127 -9.97 -2.08 -6.46
C VAL A 127 -10.39 -2.14 -5.01
N THR A 128 -11.48 -2.85 -4.72
CA THR A 128 -11.89 -3.16 -3.35
C THR A 128 -11.28 -4.50 -2.94
N VAL A 129 -10.53 -4.51 -1.84
CA VAL A 129 -9.93 -5.72 -1.26
C VAL A 129 -10.54 -6.02 0.09
N SER A 130 -10.90 -7.28 0.33
CA SER A 130 -11.42 -7.71 1.64
C SER A 130 -10.32 -7.69 2.68
N ALA A 131 -10.45 -6.85 3.71
CA ALA A 131 -9.46 -6.68 4.77
C ALA A 131 -10.18 -6.28 6.06
N THR A 132 -9.92 -6.99 7.15
CA THR A 132 -10.48 -6.62 8.46
C THR A 132 -9.50 -5.76 9.23
N ILE A 133 -9.84 -4.51 9.53
CA ILE A 133 -8.95 -3.60 10.26
C ILE A 133 -9.74 -2.68 11.19
N ASP A 134 -9.31 -2.56 12.45
CA ASP A 134 -9.84 -1.56 13.38
C ASP A 134 -9.10 -0.24 13.19
N ALA A 135 -9.81 0.85 12.88
CA ALA A 135 -9.16 2.12 12.59
C ALA A 135 -10.02 3.36 12.90
N CYS A 136 -9.47 4.35 13.60
CA CYS A 136 -10.03 5.71 13.65
C CYS A 136 -9.33 6.66 12.67
N ALA A 137 -8.12 6.30 12.28
CA ALA A 137 -7.30 6.98 11.28
C ALA A 137 -6.48 5.92 10.55
N LEU A 138 -6.16 6.19 9.28
CA LEU A 138 -5.32 5.34 8.46
C LEU A 138 -4.10 6.11 7.97
N GLN A 139 -2.99 5.40 7.85
CA GLN A 139 -1.76 5.81 7.21
C GLN A 139 -1.39 4.78 6.16
N VAL A 140 -0.74 5.23 5.09
CA VAL A 140 -0.16 4.35 4.08
C VAL A 140 1.31 4.69 3.90
N HIS A 141 2.14 3.65 3.88
CA HIS A 141 3.57 3.79 3.68
C HIS A 141 3.98 3.58 2.22
N PRO A 142 5.19 4.03 1.81
CA PRO A 142 5.64 3.88 0.45
C PRO A 142 5.71 2.42 0.03
N ILE A 143 5.49 2.18 -1.26
CA ILE A 143 5.72 0.87 -1.85
C ILE A 143 7.23 0.52 -1.77
N THR A 144 7.53 -0.73 -1.45
CA THR A 144 8.88 -1.30 -1.38
C THR A 144 8.91 -2.65 -2.10
N ALA A 145 10.07 -3.06 -2.60
CA ALA A 145 10.24 -4.38 -3.21
C ALA A 145 10.32 -5.47 -2.13
N VAL A 146 9.82 -6.66 -2.46
CA VAL A 146 9.91 -7.89 -1.66
C VAL A 146 11.01 -8.81 -2.19
#